data_AF-A0A6G4X1T3-F1
#
_entry.id   AF-A0A6G4X1T3-F1
#
_cell.length_a   1.000
_cell.length_b   1.000
_cell.length_c   1.000
_cell.angle_alpha   90.00
_cell.angle_beta   90.00
_cell.angle_gamma   90.00
#
_symmetry.space_group_name_H-M   'P 1'
#
loop_
_entity.id
_entity.type
_entity.pdbx_description
1 polymer ?
#
loop_
_entity_poly.entity_id
_entity_poly.type
_entity_poly.pdbx_seq_one_letter_code
_entity_poly.pdbx_strand_id
1 'polypeptide(L)' 'MTTAAFWTATFERMIRTFAQALIAALGLDEAGLVDAPWGDALSLAGGSAVLALLTAVATSGTGGDGPGVTEAVRERARP' A
#
# COMPACT_ATOMS: atom_id res chain seq x y z
N MET A 1 -13.22 8.75 5.16
CA MET A 1 -12.49 8.14 6.29
C MET A 1 -13.39 7.47 7.32
N THR A 2 -14.66 7.85 7.47
CA THR A 2 -15.54 7.33 8.54
C THR A 2 -16.19 5.98 8.21
N THR A 3 -16.01 5.48 6.99
CA THR A 3 -16.64 4.25 6.52
C THR A 3 -15.74 3.04 6.71
N ALA A 4 -16.32 1.88 7.00
CA ALA A 4 -15.59 0.61 7.08
C ALA A 4 -14.89 0.27 5.76
N ALA A 5 -15.52 0.55 4.62
CA ALA A 5 -14.97 0.30 3.29
C ALA A 5 -13.62 1.03 3.06
N PHE A 6 -13.50 2.28 3.53
CA PHE A 6 -12.25 3.04 3.43
C PHE A 6 -11.12 2.36 4.22
N TRP A 7 -11.40 1.94 5.45
CA TRP A 7 -10.40 1.29 6.30
C TRP A 7 -10.01 -0.08 5.80
N THR A 8 -10.94 -0.87 5.27
CA THR A 8 -10.63 -2.15 4.61
C THR A 8 -9.70 -1.96 3.43
N ALA A 9 -10.02 -1.04 2.50
CA ALA A 9 -9.17 -0.77 1.35
C ALA A 9 -7.79 -0.22 1.75
N THR A 10 -7.74 0.63 2.78
CA THR A 10 -6.48 1.16 3.32
C THR A 10 -5.63 0.03 3.90
N PHE A 11 -6.23 -0.88 4.67
CA PHE A 11 -5.52 -2.01 5.28
C PHE A 11 -4.97 -2.98 4.22
N GLU A 12 -5.76 -3.33 3.20
CA GLU A 12 -5.28 -4.13 2.07
C GLU A 12 -4.09 -3.48 1.37
N ARG A 13 -4.12 -2.16 1.18
CA ARG A 13 -3.00 -1.41 0.60
C ARG A 13 -1.77 -1.43 1.51
N MET A 14 -1.94 -1.20 2.82
CA MET A 14 -0.84 -1.27 3.78
C MET A 14 -0.14 -2.63 3.76
N ILE A 15 -0.90 -3.73 3.78
CA ILE A 15 -0.34 -5.09 3.72
C ILE A 15 0.38 -5.31 2.40
N ARG A 16 -0.21 -4.89 1.28
CA ARG A 16 0.40 -5.03 -0.04
C ARG A 16 1.74 -4.28 -0.11
N THR A 17 1.77 -3.02 0.34
CA THR A 17 3.00 -2.22 0.37
C THR A 17 4.04 -2.83 1.30
N PHE A 18 3.64 -3.29 2.48
CA PHE A 18 4.53 -4.03 3.39
C PHE A 18 5.17 -5.24 2.71
N ALA A 19 4.36 -6.12 2.11
CA ALA A 19 4.84 -7.34 1.48
C ALA A 19 5.80 -7.04 0.33
N GLN A 20 5.45 -6.09 -0.54
CA GLN A 20 6.30 -5.69 -1.66
C GLN A 20 7.63 -5.11 -1.19
N ALA A 21 7.62 -4.25 -0.17
CA ALA A 21 8.83 -3.67 0.41
C ALA A 21 9.69 -4.72 1.11
N LEU A 22 9.07 -5.66 1.84
CA LEU A 22 9.78 -6.75 2.52
C LEU A 22 10.48 -7.66 1.51
N ILE A 23 9.79 -8.06 0.43
CA ILE A 23 10.37 -8.90 -0.62
C ILE A 23 11.58 -8.19 -1.25
N ALA A 24 11.46 -6.90 -1.54
CA ALA A 24 12.56 -6.10 -2.09
C ALA A 24 13.74 -5.99 -1.11
N ALA A 25 13.46 -5.76 0.18
CA ALA A 25 14.48 -5.55 1.20
C ALA A 25 15.22 -6.82 1.61
N LEU A 26 14.57 -7.99 1.55
CA LEU A 26 15.21 -9.26 1.89
C LEU A 26 16.26 -9.68 0.86
N GLY A 27 16.22 -9.16 -0.36
CA GLY A 27 17.25 -9.43 -1.38
C GLY A 27 17.56 -10.91 -1.50
N LEU A 28 16.53 -11.76 -1.60
CA LEU A 28 16.58 -13.23 -1.48
C LEU A 28 17.53 -13.95 -2.46
N ASP A 29 18.19 -13.20 -3.34
CA ASP A 29 19.26 -13.69 -4.22
C ASP A 29 20.58 -13.90 -3.46
N GLU A 30 20.82 -13.19 -2.34
CA GLU A 30 22.10 -13.20 -1.61
C GLU A 30 22.07 -13.97 -0.29
N ALA A 31 20.91 -14.01 0.40
CA ALA A 31 20.77 -14.64 1.71
C ALA A 31 19.61 -15.65 1.73
N GLY A 32 19.83 -16.82 2.35
CA GLY A 32 18.78 -17.81 2.60
C GLY A 32 17.75 -17.30 3.61
N LEU A 33 16.61 -18.00 3.74
CA LEU A 33 15.50 -17.60 4.60
C LEU A 33 15.90 -17.31 6.07
N VAL A 34 16.90 -18.01 6.59
CA VAL A 34 17.33 -17.88 7.99
C VAL A 34 18.33 -16.74 8.16
N ASP A 35 19.25 -16.57 7.20
CA ASP A 35 20.36 -15.60 7.28
C ASP A 35 20.00 -14.22 6.71
N ALA A 36 18.78 -14.06 6.20
CA ALA A 36 18.29 -12.80 5.67
C ALA A 36 18.30 -11.68 6.73
N PRO A 37 18.51 -10.41 6.34
CA PRO A 37 18.59 -9.27 7.26
C PRO A 37 17.20 -8.85 7.77
N TRP A 38 16.54 -9.73 8.51
CA TRP A 38 15.14 -9.58 8.95
C TRP A 38 14.88 -8.28 9.70
N GLY A 39 15.80 -7.85 10.57
CA GLY A 39 15.64 -6.63 11.38
C GLY A 39 15.45 -5.38 10.51
N ASP A 40 16.37 -5.16 9.58
CA ASP A 40 16.34 -4.01 8.68
C ASP A 40 15.19 -4.11 7.68
N ALA A 41 14.97 -5.31 7.12
CA ALA A 41 13.93 -5.56 6.14
C ALA A 41 12.51 -5.34 6.71
N LEU A 42 12.24 -5.84 7.92
CA LEU A 42 10.96 -5.62 8.60
C LEU A 42 10.77 -4.15 9.00
N SER A 43 11.84 -3.47 9.41
CA SER A 43 11.79 -2.04 9.75
C SER A 43 11.44 -1.18 8.53
N LEU A 44 12.10 -1.44 7.40
CA LEU A 44 11.82 -0.74 6.14
C LEU A 44 10.40 -1.04 5.62
N ALA A 45 10.01 -2.31 5.62
CA ALA A 45 8.68 -2.72 5.20
C ALA A 45 7.58 -2.13 6.10
N GLY A 46 7.78 -2.15 7.43
CA GLY A 46 6.88 -1.53 8.40
C GLY A 46 6.74 -0.02 8.17
N GLY A 47 7.85 0.68 7.96
CA GLY A 47 7.86 2.10 7.60
C GLY A 47 7.06 2.38 6.32
N SER A 48 7.24 1.57 5.28
CA SER A 48 6.50 1.71 4.03
C SER A 48 4.97 1.54 4.20
N ALA A 49 4.54 0.62 5.08
CA ALA A 49 3.13 0.43 5.40
C ALA A 49 2.54 1.65 6.12
N VAL A 50 3.28 2.25 7.05
CA VAL A 50 2.89 3.51 7.72
C VAL A 50 2.78 4.64 6.71
N LEU A 51 3.74 4.76 5.78
CA LEU A 51 3.68 5.76 4.72
C LEU A 51 2.47 5.54 3.79
N ALA A 52 2.10 4.30 3.49
CA ALA A 52 0.90 3.98 2.73
C ALA A 52 -0.38 4.42 3.46
N LEU A 53 -0.44 4.22 4.78
CA LEU A 53 -1.53 4.73 5.62
C LEU A 53 -1.60 6.25 5.60
N LEU A 54 -0.48 6.94 5.84
CA LEU A 54 -0.42 8.40 5.83
C LEU A 54 -0.82 8.97 4.47
N THR A 55 -0.43 8.31 3.38
CA THR A 55 -0.84 8.68 2.02
C THR A 55 -2.35 8.53 1.85
N ALA A 56 -2.92 7.39 2.26
CA ALA A 56 -4.37 7.18 2.19
C ALA A 56 -5.17 8.21 2.99
N VAL A 57 -4.63 8.63 4.15
CA VAL A 57 -5.20 9.71 4.97
C VAL A 57 -5.12 11.05 4.25
N ALA A 58 -3.93 11.41 3.75
CA ALA A 58 -3.68 12.68 3.08
C ALA A 58 -4.47 12.87 1.78
N THR A 59 -4.73 11.79 1.05
CA THR A 59 -5.50 11.80 -0.20
C THR A 59 -6.97 11.45 -0.01
N SER A 60 -7.44 11.30 1.23
CA SER A 60 -8.84 10.96 1.47
C SER A 60 -9.75 12.15 1.09
N GLY A 61 -10.75 11.90 0.24
CA GLY A 61 -11.67 12.94 -0.23
C GLY A 61 -11.13 13.83 -1.35
N THR A 62 -9.90 13.61 -1.84
CA THR A 62 -9.32 14.38 -2.96
C THR A 62 -9.48 13.70 -4.32
N GLY A 63 -10.25 12.62 -4.44
CA GLY A 63 -10.47 11.91 -5.71
C GLY A 63 -11.96 11.59 -5.93
N GLY A 64 -12.41 11.69 -7.18
CA GLY A 64 -13.67 11.07 -7.61
C GLY A 64 -13.52 9.55 -7.74
N ASP A 65 -14.55 8.85 -8.23
CA ASP A 65 -14.43 7.44 -8.58
C ASP A 65 -13.35 7.29 -9.67
N GLY A 66 -12.11 6.95 -9.30
CA GLY A 66 -10.97 6.95 -10.22
C GLY A 66 -9.62 6.70 -9.52
N PRO A 67 -8.61 6.18 -10.24
CA PRO A 67 -7.32 5.81 -9.65
C PRO A 67 -6.42 7.01 -9.30
N GLY A 68 -6.77 8.21 -9.75
CA GLY A 68 -5.99 9.43 -9.55
C GLY A 68 -6.79 10.56 -8.90
N VAL A 69 -6.07 11.50 -8.27
CA VAL A 69 -6.64 12.73 -7.68
C VAL A 69 -7.34 13.59 -8.73
N THR A 70 -6.87 13.55 -9.98
CA THR A 70 -7.41 14.34 -11.11
C THR A 70 -8.12 13.50 -12.16
N GLU A 71 -8.19 12.18 -11.97
CA GLU A 71 -8.69 11.25 -12.98
C GLU A 71 -10.09 10.76 -12.56
N ALA A 72 -11.09 10.99 -13.41
CA ALA A 72 -12.43 10.43 -13.23
C ALA A 72 -12.58 9.15 -14.07
N VAL A 73 -13.11 8.09 -13.47
CA VAL A 73 -13.59 6.91 -14.20
C VAL A 73 -14.71 7.37 -15.13
N ARG A 74 -14.52 7.17 -16.43
CA ARG A 74 -15.62 7.27 -17.37
C ARG A 74 -16.60 6.14 -17.06
N GLU A 75 -17.78 6.51 -16.56
CA GLU A 75 -18.88 5.57 -16.42
C GLU A 75 -19.21 5.01 -17.82
N ARG A 76 -19.14 3.68 -17.98
CA ARG A 76 -19.46 3.04 -19.25
C ARG A 76 -20.97 3.16 -19.45
N ALA A 77 -21.39 4.01 -20.38
CA ALA A 77 -22.79 4.10 -20.79
C ALA A 77 -23.32 2.69 -21.12
N ARG A 78 -24.26 2.20 -20.32
CA ARG A 78 -25.00 0.97 -20.64
C ARG A 78 -26.08 1.32 -21.67
N PRO A 79 -26.32 0.45 -22.67
CA PRO A 79 -27.36 0.64 -23.67
C PRO A 79 -28.77 0.57 -23.06
#